data_AF-A0A2T1G0U5-F1
#
_entry.id   AF-A0A2T1G0U5-F1
#
_cell.length_a   1.000
_cell.length_b   1.000
_cell.length_c   1.000
_cell.angle_alpha   90.00
_cell.angle_beta   90.00
_cell.angle_gamma   90.00
#
_symmetry.space_group_name_H-M   'P 1'
#
loop_
_entity.id
_entity.type
_entity.pdbx_description
1 polymer ?
#
loop_
_entity_poly.entity_id
_entity_poly.type
_entity_poly.pdbx_seq_one_letter_code
_entity_poly.pdbx_strand_id
1 'polypeptide(L)'
;MNKQQYRLRSLPKNHWILALCLNLVYKREMTPDKAIGCITEANIPFDLMYQWSAKREEIDVLAVFYIARLEDIPLTDEQHLFLWDLFGNESLLGMGAGSIRDYENISVRAHIEKVNDAPSKPNWYVNLGKSPQTVSSH
;
A
#
# COMPACT_ATOMS: atom_id res chain seq x y z
N MET A 1 17.59 -24.98 7.60
CA MET A 1 16.38 -24.25 8.04
C MET A 1 15.51 -23.95 6.82
N ASN A 2 14.33 -24.56 6.73
CA ASN A 2 13.38 -24.31 5.65
C ASN A 2 12.80 -22.89 5.80
N LYS A 3 13.18 -21.97 4.89
CA LYS A 3 12.66 -20.60 4.78
C LYS A 3 11.24 -20.57 4.20
N GLN A 4 10.34 -21.42 4.69
CA GLN A 4 8.99 -21.53 4.15
C GLN A 4 7.98 -20.79 5.05
N GLN A 5 7.34 -19.78 4.43
CA GLN A 5 5.96 -19.34 4.67
C GLN A 5 5.65 -18.26 5.72
N TYR A 6 6.38 -17.13 5.70
CA TYR A 6 5.90 -15.83 6.22
C TYR A 6 5.67 -14.85 5.07
N ARG A 7 4.96 -15.27 4.03
CA ARG A 7 4.74 -14.43 2.86
C ARG A 7 3.27 -14.46 2.49
N LEU A 8 2.77 -13.28 2.18
CA LEU A 8 1.52 -13.13 1.44
C LEU A 8 1.67 -13.99 0.17
N ARG A 9 0.90 -15.08 0.12
CA ARG A 9 0.93 -16.06 -0.96
C ARG A 9 0.47 -15.31 -2.21
N SER A 10 1.34 -15.28 -3.22
CA SER A 10 1.15 -14.74 -4.58
C SER A 10 -0.20 -14.08 -4.87
N LEU A 11 -0.22 -12.81 -5.32
CA LEU A 11 -1.44 -12.20 -5.84
C LEU A 11 -1.70 -12.74 -7.26
N PRO A 12 -2.75 -13.54 -7.47
CA PRO A 12 -3.00 -14.16 -8.76
C PRO A 12 -3.46 -13.12 -9.80
N LYS A 13 -3.31 -13.43 -11.10
CA LYS A 13 -3.84 -12.61 -12.20
C LYS A 13 -5.31 -12.27 -11.96
N ASN A 14 -5.69 -11.05 -12.36
CA ASN A 14 -7.04 -10.51 -12.22
C ASN A 14 -7.55 -10.41 -10.77
N HIS A 15 -6.67 -10.56 -9.77
CA HIS A 15 -7.03 -10.33 -8.37
C HIS A 15 -6.52 -8.97 -7.89
N TRP A 16 -7.22 -8.44 -6.92
CA TRP A 16 -6.92 -7.25 -6.17
C TRP A 16 -6.62 -7.63 -4.73
N ILE A 17 -5.68 -6.90 -4.15
CA ILE A 17 -5.41 -6.93 -2.73
C ILE A 17 -5.78 -5.59 -2.12
N LEU A 18 -6.45 -5.67 -0.96
CA LEU A 18 -6.51 -4.58 0.00
C LEU A 18 -5.89 -5.04 1.31
N ALA A 19 -4.83 -4.37 1.74
CA ALA A 19 -4.11 -4.72 2.95
C ALA A 19 -3.60 -3.48 3.68
N LEU A 20 -3.78 -3.46 4.99
CA LEU A 20 -3.21 -2.48 5.91
C LEU A 20 -1.90 -3.02 6.47
N CYS A 21 -0.85 -2.19 6.48
CA CYS A 21 0.38 -2.47 7.21
C CYS A 21 0.30 -1.83 8.61
N LEU A 22 0.08 -2.65 9.65
CA LEU A 22 -0.05 -2.17 11.02
C LEU A 22 1.23 -1.51 11.53
N ASN A 23 2.40 -1.89 11.02
CA ASN A 23 3.67 -1.24 11.34
C ASN A 23 3.73 0.22 10.86
N LEU A 24 2.82 0.67 9.98
CA LEU A 24 2.80 2.03 9.44
C LEU A 24 1.69 2.92 9.99
N VAL A 25 0.76 2.40 10.80
CA VAL A 25 -0.39 3.18 11.30
C VAL A 25 -0.01 4.33 12.22
N TYR A 26 1.21 4.29 12.79
CA TYR A 26 1.76 5.41 13.56
C TYR A 26 1.85 6.71 12.76
N LYS A 27 1.92 6.64 11.42
CA LYS A 27 1.92 7.83 10.54
C LYS A 27 0.60 8.62 10.61
N ARG A 28 -0.45 8.01 11.14
CA ARG A 28 -1.77 8.61 11.42
C ARG A 28 -2.01 8.74 12.94
N GLU A 29 -0.94 8.81 13.74
CA GLU A 29 -1.01 8.93 15.21
C GLU A 29 -1.80 7.79 15.88
N MET A 30 -1.74 6.60 15.29
CA MET A 30 -2.49 5.43 15.73
C MET A 30 -1.58 4.31 16.20
N THR A 31 -2.03 3.53 17.18
CA THR A 31 -1.39 2.28 17.57
C THR A 31 -2.00 1.11 16.81
N PRO A 32 -1.29 -0.02 16.64
CA PRO A 32 -1.85 -1.23 16.04
C PRO A 32 -3.15 -1.69 16.72
N ASP A 33 -3.21 -1.69 18.05
CA ASP A 33 -4.40 -2.11 18.79
C ASP A 33 -5.61 -1.22 18.51
N LYS A 34 -5.40 0.11 18.45
CA LYS A 34 -6.46 1.06 18.11
C LYS A 34 -6.94 0.87 16.67
N ALA A 35 -6.02 0.64 15.73
CA ALA A 35 -6.35 0.37 14.34
C ALA A 35 -7.26 -0.88 14.21
N ILE A 36 -6.88 -1.97 14.87
CA ILE A 36 -7.66 -3.20 14.90
C ILE A 36 -9.01 -3.01 15.58
N GLY A 37 -9.06 -2.24 16.68
CA GLY A 37 -10.30 -1.85 17.35
C GLY A 37 -11.27 -1.16 16.39
N CYS A 38 -10.82 -0.11 15.69
CA CYS A 38 -11.65 0.62 14.74
C CYS A 38 -12.16 -0.25 13.58
N ILE A 39 -11.34 -1.16 13.05
CA ILE A 39 -11.75 -2.11 12.00
C ILE A 39 -12.83 -3.06 12.53
N THR A 40 -12.65 -3.57 13.75
CA THR A 40 -13.57 -4.51 14.39
C THR A 40 -14.90 -3.85 14.72
N GLU A 41 -14.88 -2.63 15.26
CA GLU A 41 -16.09 -1.82 15.55
C GLU A 41 -16.89 -1.51 14.28
N ALA A 42 -16.21 -1.32 13.15
CA ALA A 42 -16.84 -1.14 11.84
C ALA A 42 -17.37 -2.45 11.20
N ASN A 43 -17.24 -3.59 11.88
CA ASN A 43 -17.60 -4.93 11.37
C ASN A 43 -16.94 -5.25 10.00
N ILE A 44 -15.70 -4.80 9.80
CA ILE A 44 -14.95 -5.06 8.57
C ILE A 44 -14.12 -6.34 8.79
N PRO A 45 -14.34 -7.39 7.99
CA PRO A 45 -13.55 -8.62 8.10
C PRO A 45 -12.12 -8.41 7.61
N PHE A 46 -11.17 -9.05 8.28
CA PHE A 46 -9.76 -9.07 7.87
C PHE A 46 -9.07 -10.33 8.40
N ASP A 47 -8.02 -10.75 7.70
CA ASP A 47 -7.09 -11.78 8.17
C ASP A 47 -5.79 -11.12 8.64
N LEU A 48 -5.28 -11.55 9.79
CA LEU A 48 -3.93 -11.19 10.21
C LEU A 48 -2.89 -12.04 9.48
N MET A 49 -1.95 -11.36 8.84
CA MET A 49 -0.82 -11.99 8.15
C MET A 49 0.50 -11.37 8.58
N TYR A 50 1.57 -12.15 8.50
CA TYR A 50 2.91 -11.71 8.86
C TYR A 50 3.84 -11.83 7.65
N GLN A 51 4.65 -10.80 7.44
CA GLN A 51 5.65 -10.76 6.38
C GLN A 51 7.03 -10.38 6.93
N TRP A 52 8.04 -11.21 6.67
CA TRP A 52 9.42 -10.85 7.03
C TRP A 52 9.98 -9.77 6.11
N SER A 53 10.41 -8.65 6.68
CA SER A 53 11.06 -7.55 5.98
C SER A 53 12.58 -7.66 6.15
N ALA A 54 13.26 -8.25 5.16
CA ALA A 54 14.72 -8.40 5.21
C ALA A 54 15.46 -7.05 5.22
N LYS A 55 14.88 -5.99 4.64
CA LYS A 55 15.48 -4.65 4.61
C LYS A 55 15.49 -4.00 5.99
N ARG A 56 14.51 -4.31 6.83
CA ARG A 56 14.32 -3.68 8.15
C ARG A 56 14.62 -4.62 9.32
N GLU A 57 14.91 -5.89 9.01
CA GLU A 57 15.14 -6.95 9.99
C GLU A 57 13.99 -7.08 10.99
N GLU A 58 12.76 -6.88 10.52
CA GLU A 58 11.54 -6.93 11.35
C GLU A 58 10.41 -7.71 10.67
N ILE A 59 9.39 -8.03 11.46
CA ILE A 59 8.13 -8.62 10.99
C ILE A 59 7.14 -7.49 10.70
N ASP A 60 6.70 -7.38 9.45
CA ASP A 60 5.54 -6.59 9.08
C ASP A 60 4.28 -7.38 9.44
N VAL A 61 3.41 -6.78 10.26
CA VAL A 61 2.09 -7.29 10.62
C VAL A 61 1.06 -6.61 9.71
N LEU A 62 0.26 -7.42 9.05
CA LEU A 62 -0.70 -6.99 8.05
C LEU A 62 -2.11 -7.37 8.48
N ALA A 63 -3.06 -6.45 8.31
CA ALA A 63 -4.48 -6.80 8.25
C ALA A 63 -4.88 -6.83 6.77
N VAL A 64 -5.14 -8.02 6.25
CA VAL A 64 -5.52 -8.26 4.86
C VAL A 64 -7.03 -8.37 4.78
N PHE A 65 -7.66 -7.40 4.12
CA PHE A 65 -9.12 -7.35 4.02
C PHE A 65 -9.63 -8.30 2.94
N TYR A 66 -8.92 -8.37 1.81
CA TYR A 66 -9.20 -9.36 0.78
C TYR A 66 -8.02 -9.54 -0.18
N ILE A 67 -8.00 -10.73 -0.78
CA ILE A 67 -7.35 -11.03 -2.05
C ILE A 67 -8.41 -11.65 -2.95
N ALA A 68 -9.03 -10.84 -3.81
CA ALA A 68 -10.25 -11.22 -4.53
C ALA A 68 -10.23 -10.75 -5.98
N ARG A 69 -11.01 -11.39 -6.85
CA ARG A 69 -11.24 -10.84 -8.19
C ARG A 69 -12.03 -9.54 -8.10
N LEU A 70 -11.90 -8.68 -9.11
CA LEU A 70 -12.62 -7.41 -9.15
C LEU A 70 -14.15 -7.59 -9.06
N GLU A 71 -14.67 -8.67 -9.63
CA GLU A 71 -16.09 -9.05 -9.61
C GLU A 71 -16.56 -9.63 -8.27
N ASP A 72 -15.62 -10.03 -7.40
CA ASP A 72 -15.87 -10.74 -6.13
C ASP A 72 -15.39 -9.92 -4.91
N ILE A 73 -15.32 -8.59 -5.02
CA ILE A 73 -14.86 -7.75 -3.91
C ILE A 73 -15.85 -7.84 -2.74
N PRO A 74 -15.42 -8.29 -1.54
CA PRO A 74 -16.33 -8.58 -0.43
C PRO A 74 -16.69 -7.36 0.41
N LEU A 75 -16.02 -6.23 0.21
CA LEU A 75 -16.29 -5.00 0.95
C LEU A 75 -17.21 -4.07 0.16
N THR A 76 -18.08 -3.37 0.87
CA THR A 76 -18.91 -2.30 0.31
C THR A 76 -18.10 -1.03 0.03
N ASP A 77 -18.60 -0.14 -0.81
CA ASP A 77 -17.95 1.16 -1.08
C ASP A 77 -17.75 1.97 0.20
N GLU A 78 -18.73 1.96 1.12
CA GLU A 78 -18.64 2.65 2.41
C GLU A 78 -17.50 2.11 3.28
N GLN A 79 -17.29 0.79 3.29
CA GLN A 79 -16.18 0.18 4.03
C GLN A 79 -14.84 0.53 3.39
N HIS A 80 -14.74 0.58 2.06
CA HIS A 80 -13.53 1.06 1.40
C HIS A 80 -13.23 2.51 1.78
N LEU A 81 -14.21 3.41 1.66
CA LEU A 81 -14.06 4.82 2.00
C LEU A 81 -13.63 4.99 3.47
N PHE A 82 -14.27 4.26 4.39
CA PHE A 82 -13.89 4.26 5.80
C PHE A 82 -12.42 3.86 6.01
N LEU A 83 -11.96 2.77 5.38
CA LEU A 83 -10.58 2.31 5.50
C LEU A 83 -9.59 3.33 4.93
N TRP A 84 -9.90 3.95 3.78
CA TRP A 84 -9.04 4.95 3.15
C TRP A 84 -8.97 6.25 3.97
N ASP A 85 -10.09 6.73 4.50
CA ASP A 85 -10.11 7.92 5.35
C ASP A 85 -9.31 7.69 6.64
N LEU A 86 -9.45 6.50 7.23
CA LEU A 86 -8.80 6.16 8.49
C LEU A 86 -7.29 5.94 8.36
N PHE A 87 -6.86 5.20 7.33
CA PHE A 87 -5.49 4.72 7.22
C PHE A 87 -4.66 5.42 6.15
N GLY A 88 -5.32 5.95 5.11
CA GLY A 88 -4.68 6.61 3.98
C GLY A 88 -3.70 5.74 3.21
N ASN A 89 -3.12 6.32 2.15
CA ASN A 89 -2.09 5.66 1.36
C ASN A 89 -0.77 5.50 2.13
N GLU A 90 -0.62 6.08 3.33
CA GLU A 90 0.62 5.96 4.12
C GLU A 90 0.74 4.63 4.85
N SER A 91 -0.38 3.90 5.00
CA SER A 91 -0.42 2.60 5.68
C SER A 91 -1.31 1.55 4.98
N LEU A 92 -2.20 1.97 4.07
CA LEU A 92 -3.06 1.08 3.29
C LEU A 92 -2.53 0.86 1.86
N LEU A 93 -2.58 -0.38 1.40
CA LEU A 93 -2.26 -0.78 0.03
C LEU A 93 -3.52 -1.28 -0.67
N GLY A 94 -3.92 -0.61 -1.75
CA GLY A 94 -4.83 -1.14 -2.76
C GLY A 94 -4.08 -1.39 -4.07
N MET A 95 -4.05 -2.63 -4.55
CA MET A 95 -3.34 -2.96 -5.80
C MET A 95 -4.00 -4.13 -6.54
N GLY A 96 -4.11 -4.02 -7.86
CA GLY A 96 -4.52 -5.10 -8.75
C GLY A 96 -3.33 -5.80 -9.44
N ALA A 97 -3.38 -7.12 -9.53
CA ALA A 97 -2.64 -7.87 -10.53
C ALA A 97 -3.32 -7.69 -11.89
N GLY A 98 -2.66 -6.95 -12.80
CA GLY A 98 -3.12 -6.83 -14.17
C GLY A 98 -3.22 -8.19 -14.88
N SER A 99 -3.88 -8.22 -16.03
CA SER A 99 -4.21 -9.46 -16.77
C SER A 99 -3.01 -10.29 -17.26
N ILE A 100 -1.79 -9.76 -17.16
CA ILE A 100 -0.60 -10.31 -17.82
C ILE A 100 0.27 -11.13 -16.86
N ARG A 101 0.32 -10.82 -15.55
CA ARG A 101 1.22 -11.49 -14.60
C ARG A 101 0.65 -11.60 -13.19
N ASP A 102 0.98 -12.71 -12.55
CA ASP A 102 0.87 -12.87 -11.10
C ASP A 102 1.97 -12.04 -10.42
N TYR A 103 1.72 -11.59 -9.21
CA TYR A 103 2.76 -10.99 -8.39
C TYR A 103 3.17 -11.97 -7.29
N GLU A 104 4.39 -12.48 -7.39
CA GLU A 104 4.99 -13.31 -6.36
C GLU A 104 5.67 -12.43 -5.30
N ASN A 105 5.44 -12.75 -4.02
CA ASN A 105 6.14 -12.15 -2.88
C ASN A 105 6.03 -10.61 -2.79
N ILE A 106 4.83 -10.05 -2.98
CA ILE A 106 4.60 -8.61 -2.79
C ILE A 106 4.97 -8.22 -1.37
N SER A 107 5.97 -7.34 -1.21
CA SER A 107 6.21 -6.67 0.07
C SER A 107 5.23 -5.51 0.21
N VAL A 108 4.22 -5.67 1.06
CA VAL A 108 3.13 -4.68 1.22
C VAL A 108 3.69 -3.34 1.70
N ARG A 109 4.45 -3.37 2.79
CA ARG A 109 5.08 -2.17 3.36
C ARG A 109 6.00 -1.45 2.37
N ALA A 110 6.86 -2.19 1.67
CA ALA A 110 7.77 -1.58 0.71
C ALA A 110 7.03 -0.94 -0.48
N HIS A 111 5.88 -1.51 -0.88
CA HIS A 111 5.03 -0.90 -1.90
C HIS A 111 4.43 0.42 -1.43
N ILE A 112 3.84 0.43 -0.23
CA ILE A 112 3.27 1.62 0.40
C ILE A 112 4.32 2.73 0.50
N GLU A 113 5.50 2.42 1.02
CA GLU A 113 6.56 3.42 1.20
C GLU A 113 7.08 3.94 -0.14
N LYS A 114 7.22 3.09 -1.17
CA LYS A 114 7.65 3.53 -2.51
C LYS A 114 6.69 4.54 -3.14
N VAL A 115 5.38 4.40 -2.92
CA VAL A 115 4.37 5.34 -3.43
C VAL A 115 4.45 6.68 -2.71
N ASN A 116 4.79 6.68 -1.43
CA ASN A 116 4.89 7.90 -0.62
C ASN A 116 6.25 8.60 -0.70
N ASP A 117 7.33 7.87 -1.05
CA ASP A 117 8.69 8.43 -1.18
C ASP A 117 8.89 9.32 -2.43
N ALA A 118 7.91 9.39 -3.34
CA ALA A 118 7.98 10.24 -4.51
C ALA A 118 6.89 11.33 -4.46
N PRO A 119 7.22 12.60 -4.17
CA PRO A 119 6.49 13.65 -4.85
C PRO A 119 6.74 13.45 -6.34
N SER A 120 5.70 13.17 -7.12
CA SER A 120 5.78 13.35 -8.57
C SER A 120 6.19 14.81 -8.78
N LYS A 121 7.47 15.05 -9.13
CA LYS A 121 7.90 16.39 -9.53
C LYS A 121 6.93 16.83 -10.64
N PRO A 122 6.21 17.94 -10.47
CA PRO A 122 5.36 18.43 -11.52
C PRO A 122 6.18 18.64 -12.80
N ASN A 123 5.60 18.37 -13.97
CA ASN A 123 6.32 18.51 -15.26
C ASN A 123 6.95 19.90 -15.49
N TRP A 124 6.49 20.94 -14.78
CA TRP A 124 7.08 22.28 -14.83
C TRP A 124 8.39 22.44 -14.04
N TYR A 125 8.74 21.50 -13.17
CA TYR A 125 9.97 21.55 -12.35
C TYR A 125 11.25 21.18 -13.13
N VAL A 126 11.15 20.88 -14.42
CA VAL A 126 12.31 20.51 -15.27
C VAL A 126 13.00 21.74 -15.87
N ASN A 127 12.41 22.94 -15.83
CA ASN A 127 12.98 24.12 -16.51
C ASN A 127 12.90 25.43 -15.71
N LEU A 128 13.50 25.48 -14.52
CA LEU A 128 13.79 26.75 -13.82
C LEU A 128 15.29 27.04 -13.68
N GLY A 129 16.10 26.54 -14.63
CA GLY A 129 17.55 26.75 -14.65
C GLY A 129 18.14 27.24 -15.97
N LYS A 130 17.32 27.49 -17.00
CA LYS A 130 17.78 28.13 -18.24
C LYS A 130 17.13 29.50 -18.36
N SER A 131 17.78 30.50 -17.78
CA SER A 131 17.52 31.90 -18.10
C SER A 131 17.59 32.08 -19.63
N PRO A 132 16.66 32.81 -20.25
CA PRO A 132 16.82 33.19 -21.65
C PRO A 132 18.03 34.12 -21.73
N GLN A 133 19.06 33.71 -22.47
CA GLN A 133 20.07 34.65 -22.92
C GLN A 133 19.36 35.69 -23.80
N THR A 134 19.41 36.93 -23.36
CA THR A 134 19.08 38.13 -24.12
C THR A 134 19.75 38.07 -25.48
N VAL A 135 18.94 38.07 -26.54
CA VAL A 135 19.39 38.32 -27.91
C VAL A 135 19.74 39.81 -27.98
N SER A 136 21.02 40.14 -27.92
CA SER A 136 21.50 41.47 -28.29
C SER A 136 21.76 41.48 -29.80
N SER A 137 20.97 42.29 -30.49
CA SER A 137 21.18 42.68 -31.88
C SER A 137 22.47 43.49 -32.03
N HIS A 138 23.33 43.10 -32.95
CA HIS A 138 24.29 43.96 -33.63
C HIS A 138 24.34 43.58 -35.11
#